data_AF-A0A1V5WPG0-F1
#
_entry.id   AF-A0A1V5WPG0-F1
#
_cell.length_a   1.000
_cell.length_b   1.000
_cell.length_c   1.000
_cell.angle_alpha   90.00
_cell.angle_beta   90.00
_cell.angle_gamma   90.00
#
_symmetry.space_group_name_H-M   'P 1'
#
loop_
_entity.id
_entity.type
_entity.pdbx_description
1 polymer ?
#
loop_
_entity_poly.entity_id
_entity_poly.type
_entity_poly.pdbx_seq_one_letter_code
_entity_poly.pdbx_strand_id
1 'polypeptide(L)'
;MNKKPNKIISVVTANYLEDLVLGLLAQAFEPYIKRDFKAKNFQVSYIEHTAATAGIVLAVMALEGFRNKIYYHKKIEPKNPVNDYTSILTKLNNNFPSTKFKNYLTELFIARDVVAHNHLYEVSYQYDDNYNVASCRQKLLKGYGDPKRKDKLLVKNNARKTRQLNLNLQPLKIGFEDLYTVLFFIDTTIAICQQQLGYGFIPFKPRHKVNGVYDENLSRILANYYYKIPNSSFKDRIQKLTLDLKNDYQEFIANNKFLINGFTAYSFDTHYVIDNHCPKCEIFGYHKPDGDYCKECGYSLSIGQS
;
A
#
# COMPACT_ATOMS: atom_id res chain seq x y z
N MET A 1 -47.33 -11.08 -7.20
CA MET A 1 -45.87 -10.96 -7.39
C MET A 1 -45.19 -10.98 -6.02
N ASN A 2 -44.48 -12.06 -5.67
CA ASN A 2 -43.67 -12.09 -4.44
C ASN A 2 -42.45 -11.17 -4.63
N LYS A 3 -42.46 -10.00 -3.99
CA LYS A 3 -41.29 -9.12 -3.96
C LYS A 3 -40.17 -9.85 -3.20
N LYS A 4 -39.09 -10.18 -3.90
CA LYS A 4 -37.88 -10.70 -3.22
C LYS A 4 -37.36 -9.62 -2.27
N PRO A 5 -36.94 -9.98 -1.05
CA PRO A 5 -36.36 -9.02 -0.13
C PRO A 5 -35.06 -8.45 -0.71
N ASN A 6 -34.94 -7.13 -0.72
CA ASN A 6 -33.70 -6.44 -1.03
C ASN A 6 -32.72 -6.68 0.11
N LYS A 7 -31.52 -7.19 -0.20
CA LYS A 7 -30.47 -7.46 0.79
C LYS A 7 -29.36 -6.43 0.63
N ILE A 8 -28.95 -5.81 1.75
CA ILE A 8 -27.79 -4.93 1.83
C ILE A 8 -26.66 -5.69 2.53
N ILE A 9 -25.43 -5.53 2.03
CA ILE A 9 -24.22 -6.11 2.64
C ILE A 9 -23.39 -4.93 3.15
N SER A 10 -23.17 -4.89 4.46
CA SER A 10 -22.30 -3.89 5.08
C SER A 10 -20.96 -4.51 5.44
N VAL A 11 -19.88 -3.77 5.19
CA VAL A 11 -18.52 -4.12 5.61
C VAL A 11 -17.96 -2.92 6.33
N VAL A 12 -17.81 -3.03 7.65
CA VAL A 12 -17.38 -1.92 8.52
C VAL A 12 -16.03 -1.35 8.10
N THR A 13 -15.10 -2.22 7.68
CA THR A 13 -13.72 -1.84 7.40
C THR A 13 -13.53 -1.19 6.03
N ALA A 14 -14.54 -1.21 5.15
CA ALA A 14 -14.41 -0.71 3.78
C ALA A 14 -14.05 0.79 3.71
N ASN A 15 -14.56 1.57 4.66
CA ASN A 15 -14.40 3.03 4.68
C ASN A 15 -13.18 3.48 5.50
N TYR A 16 -12.49 2.57 6.19
CA TYR A 16 -11.35 2.94 7.03
C TYR A 16 -10.25 3.63 6.25
N LEU A 17 -10.02 3.21 5.00
CA LEU A 17 -9.02 3.88 4.18
C LEU A 17 -9.39 5.35 3.94
N GLU A 18 -10.63 5.58 3.50
CA GLU A 18 -11.12 6.89 3.07
C GLU A 18 -11.15 7.87 4.23
N ASP A 19 -11.68 7.44 5.38
CA ASP A 19 -11.98 8.34 6.50
C ASP A 19 -10.83 8.47 7.51
N LEU A 20 -10.04 7.42 7.72
CA LEU A 20 -9.08 7.35 8.83
C LEU A 20 -7.63 7.28 8.33
N VAL A 21 -7.33 6.32 7.46
CA VAL A 21 -5.93 5.99 7.13
C VAL A 21 -5.21 7.14 6.45
N LEU A 22 -5.89 7.92 5.60
CA LEU A 22 -5.27 9.06 4.93
C LEU A 22 -4.97 10.22 5.88
N GLY A 23 -5.80 10.40 6.92
CA GLY A 23 -5.50 11.31 8.02
C GLY A 23 -4.28 10.85 8.83
N LEU A 24 -4.16 9.54 9.08
CA LEU A 24 -3.01 8.95 9.76
C LEU A 24 -1.72 9.04 8.92
N LEU A 25 -1.83 8.90 7.59
CA LEU A 25 -0.71 9.12 6.67
C LEU A 25 -0.19 10.55 6.79
N ALA A 26 -1.09 11.54 6.79
CA ALA A 26 -0.74 12.95 6.96
C ALA A 26 -0.03 13.19 8.31
N GLN A 27 -0.59 12.66 9.40
CA GLN A 27 -0.01 12.78 10.75
C GLN A 27 1.38 12.12 10.85
N ALA A 28 1.57 10.96 10.20
CA ALA A 28 2.88 10.31 10.14
C ALA A 28 3.89 11.11 9.31
N PHE A 29 3.42 11.81 8.27
CA PHE A 29 4.28 12.56 7.37
C PHE A 29 4.85 13.84 7.99
N GLU A 30 4.09 14.53 8.85
CA GLU A 30 4.51 15.78 9.49
C GLU A 30 5.86 15.72 10.24
N PRO A 31 6.11 14.74 11.13
CA PRO A 31 7.44 14.57 11.73
C PRO A 31 8.46 13.97 10.76
N TYR A 32 8.01 13.16 9.79
CA TYR A 32 8.90 12.49 8.84
C TYR A 32 9.68 13.48 7.97
N ILE A 33 9.03 14.53 7.46
CA ILE A 33 9.70 15.55 6.63
C ILE A 33 10.74 16.40 7.38
N LYS A 34 10.64 16.44 8.71
CA LYS A 34 11.55 17.19 9.59
C LYS A 34 12.73 16.35 10.05
N ARG A 35 12.75 15.05 9.74
CA ARG A 35 13.79 14.12 10.19
C ARG A 35 15.12 14.39 9.49
N ASP A 36 16.20 14.34 10.25
CA ASP A 36 17.54 14.24 9.69
C ASP A 36 17.85 12.78 9.29
N PHE A 37 17.87 12.52 7.98
CA PHE A 37 18.18 11.20 7.42
C PHE A 37 19.69 10.89 7.36
N LYS A 38 20.55 11.87 7.67
CA LYS A 38 21.99 11.64 7.83
C LYS A 38 22.32 11.08 9.21
N ALA A 39 21.51 11.41 10.21
CA ALA A 39 21.64 10.87 11.56
C ALA A 39 21.21 9.39 11.64
N LYS A 40 21.94 8.58 12.40
CA LYS A 40 21.56 7.19 12.69
C LYS A 40 20.37 7.17 13.67
N ASN A 41 19.16 7.07 13.13
CA ASN A 41 17.94 7.00 13.95
C ASN A 41 17.63 5.54 14.34
N PHE A 42 17.53 5.30 15.64
CA PHE A 42 17.14 4.00 16.19
C PHE A 42 15.63 3.74 16.06
N GLN A 43 14.84 4.80 16.22
CA GLN A 43 13.39 4.77 16.20
C GLN A 43 12.85 5.96 15.40
N VAL A 44 11.60 5.84 14.98
CA VAL A 44 10.82 6.98 14.49
C VAL A 44 10.22 7.74 15.68
N SER A 45 9.72 8.96 15.45
CA SER A 45 9.04 9.71 16.51
C SER A 45 7.79 8.97 16.99
N TYR A 46 7.36 9.18 18.24
CA TYR A 46 6.17 8.50 18.76
C TYR A 46 4.90 8.83 17.93
N ILE A 47 4.75 10.08 17.49
CA ILE A 47 3.61 10.51 16.65
C ILE A 47 3.62 9.73 15.34
N GLU A 48 4.78 9.69 14.66
CA GLU A 48 4.93 8.95 13.41
C GLU A 48 4.66 7.46 13.60
N HIS A 49 5.20 6.88 14.68
CA HIS A 49 5.06 5.48 14.99
C HIS A 49 3.58 5.11 15.21
N THR A 50 2.89 5.84 16.09
CA THR A 50 1.49 5.58 16.44
C THR A 50 0.59 5.76 15.23
N ALA A 51 0.77 6.83 14.44
CA ALA A 51 -0.02 7.06 13.24
C ALA A 51 0.21 5.98 12.17
N ALA A 52 1.48 5.62 11.92
CA ALA A 52 1.83 4.60 10.94
C ALA A 52 1.32 3.20 11.32
N THR A 53 1.50 2.78 12.58
CA THR A 53 1.05 1.47 13.06
C THR A 53 -0.47 1.34 13.01
N ALA A 54 -1.20 2.34 13.49
CA ALA A 54 -2.66 2.37 13.38
C ALA A 54 -3.11 2.34 11.91
N GLY A 55 -2.47 3.14 11.05
CA GLY A 55 -2.77 3.20 9.62
C GLY A 55 -2.57 1.86 8.93
N ILE A 56 -1.48 1.14 9.24
CA ILE A 56 -1.17 -0.18 8.65
C ILE A 56 -2.26 -1.18 9.03
N VAL A 57 -2.63 -1.27 10.31
CA VAL A 57 -3.67 -2.21 10.78
C VAL A 57 -4.99 -1.92 10.08
N LEU A 58 -5.44 -0.65 10.09
CA LEU A 58 -6.70 -0.25 9.47
C LEU A 58 -6.70 -0.46 7.95
N ALA A 59 -5.60 -0.19 7.26
CA ALA A 59 -5.47 -0.40 5.83
C ALA A 59 -5.55 -1.89 5.45
N VAL A 60 -4.86 -2.77 6.19
CA VAL A 60 -4.94 -4.22 5.96
C VAL A 60 -6.33 -4.76 6.28
N MET A 61 -7.00 -4.24 7.32
CA MET A 61 -8.40 -4.59 7.62
C MET A 61 -9.37 -4.12 6.52
N ALA A 62 -9.14 -2.96 5.91
CA ALA A 62 -9.92 -2.50 4.76
C ALA A 62 -9.75 -3.44 3.57
N LEU A 63 -8.51 -3.90 3.31
CA LEU A 63 -8.22 -4.90 2.28
C LEU A 63 -8.91 -6.25 2.57
N GLU A 64 -8.97 -6.70 3.81
CA GLU A 64 -9.76 -7.90 4.18
C GLU A 64 -11.26 -7.70 3.97
N GLY A 65 -11.77 -6.51 4.29
CA GLY A 65 -13.16 -6.14 4.03
C GLY A 65 -13.52 -6.19 2.55
N PHE A 66 -12.63 -5.66 1.70
CA PHE A 66 -12.75 -5.72 0.25
C PHE A 66 -12.84 -7.17 -0.25
N ARG A 67 -11.92 -8.02 0.21
CA ARG A 67 -11.93 -9.47 -0.07
C ARG A 67 -13.23 -10.14 0.35
N ASN A 68 -13.71 -9.87 1.56
CA ASN A 68 -14.94 -10.47 2.08
C ASN A 68 -16.15 -10.15 1.22
N LYS A 69 -16.24 -8.93 0.70
CA LYS A 69 -17.32 -8.55 -0.21
C LYS A 69 -17.23 -9.27 -1.55
N ILE A 70 -16.03 -9.37 -2.14
CA ILE A 70 -15.81 -10.16 -3.37
C ILE A 70 -16.33 -11.58 -3.19
N TYR A 71 -15.93 -12.25 -2.12
CA TYR A 71 -16.31 -13.64 -1.85
C TYR A 71 -17.80 -13.81 -1.57
N TYR A 72 -18.41 -12.87 -0.85
CA TYR A 72 -19.86 -12.85 -0.63
C TYR A 72 -20.62 -12.77 -1.96
N HIS A 73 -20.21 -11.89 -2.87
CA HIS A 73 -20.85 -11.73 -4.17
C HIS A 73 -20.62 -12.93 -5.08
N LYS A 74 -19.42 -13.53 -5.04
CA LYS A 74 -19.09 -14.75 -5.79
C LYS A 74 -19.68 -16.02 -5.18
N LYS A 75 -20.30 -15.95 -3.99
CA LYS A 75 -20.85 -17.12 -3.24
C LYS A 75 -19.79 -18.18 -2.94
N ILE A 76 -18.60 -17.71 -2.58
CA ILE A 76 -17.47 -18.57 -2.21
C ILE A 76 -17.20 -18.38 -0.72
N GLU A 77 -16.97 -19.48 0.00
CA GLU A 77 -16.57 -19.40 1.40
C GLU A 77 -15.14 -18.86 1.55
N PRO A 78 -14.94 -17.93 2.48
CA PRO A 78 -13.63 -17.39 2.72
C PRO A 78 -12.73 -18.35 3.49
N LYS A 79 -11.41 -18.34 3.21
CA LYS A 79 -10.44 -19.17 3.93
C LYS A 79 -9.37 -18.31 4.57
N ASN A 80 -8.39 -17.89 3.79
CA ASN A 80 -7.26 -17.11 4.23
C ASN A 80 -7.06 -15.96 3.24
N PRO A 81 -7.07 -14.69 3.68
CA PRO A 81 -7.10 -13.55 2.76
C PRO A 81 -6.02 -13.57 1.68
N VAL A 82 -4.79 -13.96 2.04
CA VAL A 82 -3.67 -14.07 1.10
C VAL A 82 -3.96 -15.12 0.02
N ASN A 83 -4.32 -16.34 0.42
CA ASN A 83 -4.65 -17.41 -0.54
C ASN A 83 -5.89 -17.07 -1.36
N ASP A 84 -6.83 -16.34 -0.78
CA ASP A 84 -8.09 -16.02 -1.40
C ASP A 84 -7.89 -15.09 -2.61
N TYR A 85 -7.20 -13.96 -2.42
CA TYR A 85 -6.82 -13.07 -3.51
C TYR A 85 -6.06 -13.80 -4.62
N THR A 86 -5.06 -14.59 -4.26
CA THR A 86 -4.24 -15.29 -5.26
C THR A 86 -5.07 -16.32 -6.01
N SER A 87 -5.91 -17.08 -5.30
CA SER A 87 -6.72 -18.14 -5.91
C SER A 87 -7.76 -17.59 -6.88
N ILE A 88 -8.42 -16.47 -6.54
CA ILE A 88 -9.43 -15.89 -7.42
C ILE A 88 -8.79 -15.27 -8.66
N LEU A 89 -7.65 -14.59 -8.52
CA LEU A 89 -6.94 -13.99 -9.65
C LEU A 89 -6.35 -15.06 -10.58
N THR A 90 -5.73 -16.12 -10.05
CA THR A 90 -5.25 -17.25 -10.87
C THR A 90 -6.39 -17.95 -11.61
N LYS A 91 -7.56 -18.10 -10.99
CA LYS A 91 -8.72 -18.70 -11.67
C LYS A 91 -9.25 -17.86 -12.82
N LEU A 92 -9.12 -16.54 -12.74
CA LEU A 92 -9.54 -15.63 -13.81
C LEU A 92 -8.48 -15.55 -14.92
N ASN A 93 -7.21 -15.63 -14.54
CA ASN A 93 -6.11 -15.61 -15.48
C ASN A 93 -5.00 -16.57 -15.02
N ASN A 94 -4.84 -17.68 -15.75
CA ASN A 94 -3.87 -18.74 -15.42
C ASN A 94 -2.41 -18.26 -15.48
N ASN A 95 -2.14 -17.16 -16.21
CA ASN A 95 -0.79 -16.56 -16.31
C ASN A 95 -0.51 -15.57 -15.18
N PHE A 96 -1.49 -15.29 -14.30
CA PHE A 96 -1.29 -14.39 -13.18
C PHE A 96 -0.11 -14.85 -12.29
N PRO A 97 0.89 -13.98 -12.00
CA PRO A 97 2.09 -14.35 -11.25
C PRO A 97 1.81 -14.49 -9.74
N SER A 98 0.96 -15.46 -9.43
CA SER A 98 0.31 -15.68 -8.13
C SER A 98 1.30 -15.90 -6.99
N THR A 99 2.40 -16.61 -7.22
CA THR A 99 3.44 -16.83 -6.19
C THR A 99 4.07 -15.51 -5.75
N LYS A 100 4.41 -14.62 -6.69
CA LYS A 100 5.03 -13.33 -6.37
C LYS A 100 4.03 -12.41 -5.69
N PHE A 101 2.79 -12.36 -6.17
CA PHE A 101 1.70 -11.59 -5.57
C PHE A 101 1.37 -12.06 -4.15
N LYS A 102 1.34 -13.38 -3.96
CA LYS A 102 1.15 -14.03 -2.66
C LYS A 102 2.21 -13.59 -1.66
N ASN A 103 3.47 -13.51 -2.08
CA ASN A 103 4.56 -13.10 -1.20
C ASN A 103 4.38 -11.63 -0.76
N TYR A 104 4.04 -10.72 -1.68
CA TYR A 104 3.75 -9.32 -1.33
C TYR A 104 2.58 -9.19 -0.33
N LEU A 105 1.46 -9.89 -0.59
CA LEU A 105 0.34 -9.93 0.34
C LEU A 105 0.73 -10.53 1.69
N THR A 106 1.51 -11.61 1.70
CA THR A 106 1.98 -12.22 2.95
C THR A 106 2.80 -11.23 3.77
N GLU A 107 3.67 -10.44 3.14
CA GLU A 107 4.46 -9.41 3.81
C GLU A 107 3.61 -8.31 4.44
N LEU A 108 2.51 -7.87 3.79
CA LEU A 108 1.54 -6.95 4.39
C LEU A 108 0.92 -7.53 5.68
N PHE A 109 0.50 -8.80 5.62
CA PHE A 109 -0.17 -9.47 6.73
C PHE A 109 0.79 -9.70 7.89
N ILE A 110 2.06 -10.01 7.59
CA ILE A 110 3.12 -10.07 8.59
C ILE A 110 3.31 -8.73 9.31
N ALA A 111 3.35 -7.61 8.56
CA ALA A 111 3.51 -6.29 9.15
C ALA A 111 2.33 -5.95 10.07
N ARG A 112 1.09 -6.22 9.63
CA ARG A 112 -0.10 -6.06 10.47
C ARG A 112 -0.05 -6.93 11.71
N ASP A 113 0.35 -8.19 11.62
CA ASP A 113 0.39 -9.11 12.78
C ASP A 113 1.45 -8.68 13.80
N VAL A 114 2.59 -8.15 13.36
CA VAL A 114 3.62 -7.59 14.26
C VAL A 114 3.04 -6.46 15.10
N VAL A 115 2.25 -5.57 14.47
CA VAL A 115 1.60 -4.44 15.16
C VAL A 115 0.47 -4.95 16.05
N ALA A 116 -0.46 -5.73 15.51
CA ALA A 116 -1.67 -6.16 16.21
C ALA A 116 -1.38 -7.03 17.45
N HIS A 117 -0.32 -7.84 17.40
CA HIS A 117 0.08 -8.70 18.52
C HIS A 117 1.14 -8.08 19.42
N ASN A 118 1.49 -6.80 19.23
CA ASN A 118 2.45 -6.07 20.06
C ASN A 118 3.72 -6.89 20.37
N HIS A 119 4.38 -7.42 19.33
CA HIS A 119 5.57 -8.23 19.53
C HIS A 119 6.63 -7.45 20.34
N LEU A 120 7.00 -7.96 21.52
CA LEU A 120 7.97 -7.30 22.38
C LEU A 120 9.40 -7.62 21.99
N TYR A 121 10.20 -6.57 21.81
CA TYR A 121 11.62 -6.67 21.50
C TYR A 121 12.45 -6.09 22.64
N GLU A 122 13.47 -6.83 23.04
CA GLU A 122 14.59 -6.30 23.82
C GLU A 122 15.55 -5.60 22.87
N VAL A 123 15.95 -4.38 23.24
CA VAL A 123 16.84 -3.53 22.46
C VAL A 123 18.02 -3.15 23.33
N SER A 124 19.22 -3.49 22.90
CA SER A 124 20.48 -3.07 23.53
C SER A 124 21.18 -2.05 22.62
N TYR A 125 21.60 -0.93 23.17
CA TYR A 125 22.30 0.15 22.44
C TYR A 125 23.66 0.45 23.06
N GLN A 126 24.57 0.91 22.23
CA GLN A 126 25.84 1.50 22.65
C GLN A 126 26.02 2.82 21.92
N TYR A 127 26.46 3.84 22.65
CA TYR A 127 26.82 5.14 22.11
C TYR A 127 28.33 5.22 21.89
N ASP A 128 28.75 6.01 20.91
CA ASP A 128 30.14 6.47 20.80
C ASP A 128 30.40 7.68 21.71
N ASP A 129 31.64 8.15 21.74
CA ASP A 129 32.09 9.28 22.56
C ASP A 129 31.36 10.59 22.23
N ASN A 130 30.73 10.68 21.06
CA ASN A 130 29.97 11.84 20.59
C ASN A 130 28.45 11.66 20.84
N TYR A 131 28.05 10.70 21.67
CA TYR A 131 26.65 10.33 21.92
C TYR A 131 25.86 9.91 20.68
N ASN A 132 26.54 9.50 19.59
CA ASN A 132 25.87 8.89 18.46
C ASN A 132 25.72 7.38 18.68
N VAL A 133 24.69 6.79 18.10
CA VAL A 133 24.47 5.33 18.22
C VAL A 133 25.56 4.58 17.44
N ALA A 134 26.46 3.94 18.18
CA ALA A 134 27.53 3.10 17.64
C ALA A 134 27.02 1.71 17.27
N SER A 135 26.24 1.08 18.16
CA SER A 135 25.66 -0.24 17.93
C SER A 135 24.24 -0.35 18.47
N CYS A 136 23.44 -1.20 17.83
CA CYS A 136 22.08 -1.51 18.23
C CYS A 136 21.79 -2.98 17.94
N ARG A 137 21.53 -3.77 18.99
CA ARG A 137 21.14 -5.17 18.88
C ARG A 137 19.72 -5.36 19.37
N GLN A 138 18.98 -6.24 18.70
CA GLN A 138 17.57 -6.46 18.97
C GLN A 138 17.25 -7.95 19.04
N LYS A 139 16.42 -8.31 20.01
CA LYS A 139 16.00 -9.68 20.25
C LYS A 139 14.51 -9.72 20.54
N LEU A 140 13.76 -10.45 19.71
CA LEU A 140 12.37 -10.77 19.99
C LEU A 140 12.32 -11.60 21.28
N LEU A 141 11.54 -11.17 22.26
CA LEU A 141 11.45 -11.86 23.53
C LEU A 141 10.80 -13.24 23.37
N LYS A 142 11.24 -14.21 24.17
CA LYS A 142 10.69 -15.57 24.15
C LYS A 142 9.20 -15.51 24.48
N GLY A 143 8.39 -16.23 23.69
CA GLY A 143 6.92 -16.22 23.83
C GLY A 143 6.22 -15.16 22.95
N TYR A 144 6.97 -14.24 22.36
CA TYR A 144 6.44 -13.28 21.39
C TYR A 144 6.79 -13.71 19.96
N GLY A 145 5.83 -13.53 19.05
CA GLY A 145 5.91 -13.99 17.67
C GLY A 145 5.48 -15.44 17.48
N ASP A 146 5.11 -15.79 16.24
CA ASP A 146 4.67 -17.13 15.90
C ASP A 146 5.90 -18.03 15.60
N PRO A 147 6.18 -19.08 16.40
CA PRO A 147 7.29 -20.00 16.15
C PRO A 147 7.11 -20.80 14.85
N LYS A 148 5.88 -20.89 14.32
CA LYS A 148 5.55 -21.59 13.06
C LYS A 148 5.73 -20.73 11.82
N ARG A 149 6.30 -19.53 11.96
CA ARG A 149 6.52 -18.59 10.85
C ARG A 149 7.27 -19.23 9.67
N LYS A 150 6.50 -19.76 8.71
CA LYS A 150 6.95 -20.25 7.39
C LYS A 150 7.51 -19.09 6.52
N ASP A 151 7.26 -17.86 6.96
CA ASP A 151 7.72 -16.57 6.44
C ASP A 151 9.17 -16.21 6.80
N LYS A 152 9.96 -17.10 7.41
CA LYS A 152 11.43 -16.91 7.48
C LYS A 152 12.05 -16.65 6.10
N LEU A 153 11.46 -17.20 5.05
CA LEU A 153 11.86 -16.97 3.66
C LEU A 153 11.45 -15.60 3.13
N LEU A 154 10.55 -14.88 3.79
CA LEU A 154 10.04 -13.56 3.42
C LEU A 154 10.58 -12.44 4.33
N VAL A 155 11.36 -12.78 5.35
CA VAL A 155 11.98 -11.82 6.27
C VAL A 155 13.50 -11.84 6.12
N LYS A 156 14.10 -10.65 6.07
CA LYS A 156 15.55 -10.44 6.18
C LYS A 156 15.91 -10.47 7.67
N ASN A 157 16.40 -11.61 8.15
CA ASN A 157 16.64 -11.83 9.59
C ASN A 157 17.51 -10.76 10.25
N ASN A 158 18.56 -10.29 9.56
CA ASN A 158 19.49 -9.31 10.12
C ASN A 158 18.88 -7.90 10.18
N ALA A 159 18.15 -7.50 9.13
CA ALA A 159 17.56 -6.17 9.03
C ALA A 159 16.20 -6.05 9.72
N ARG A 160 15.57 -7.18 10.08
CA ARG A 160 14.18 -7.25 10.56
C ARG A 160 13.22 -6.50 9.64
N LYS A 161 13.41 -6.71 8.34
CA LYS A 161 12.53 -6.18 7.29
C LYS A 161 11.94 -7.31 6.48
N THR A 162 10.78 -7.09 5.89
CA THR A 162 10.27 -7.98 4.85
C THR A 162 11.20 -7.91 3.62
N ARG A 163 11.14 -8.89 2.72
CA ARG A 163 12.12 -9.00 1.63
C ARG A 163 11.75 -8.14 0.43
N GLN A 164 10.49 -8.20 0.02
CA GLN A 164 10.00 -7.59 -1.21
C GLN A 164 9.55 -6.14 -0.99
N LEU A 165 8.63 -5.91 -0.04
CA LEU A 165 8.14 -4.59 0.33
C LEU A 165 9.13 -3.82 1.24
N ASN A 166 10.09 -4.53 1.83
CA ASN A 166 11.10 -3.93 2.71
C ASN A 166 10.49 -3.21 3.94
N LEU A 167 9.35 -3.69 4.43
CA LEU A 167 8.64 -3.15 5.59
C LEU A 167 9.41 -3.47 6.87
N ASN A 168 9.50 -2.51 7.77
CA ASN A 168 10.06 -2.71 9.11
C ASN A 168 9.16 -3.66 9.92
N LEU A 169 9.78 -4.64 10.58
CA LEU A 169 9.12 -5.55 11.52
C LEU A 169 9.58 -5.31 12.96
N GLN A 170 10.49 -4.38 13.18
CA GLN A 170 10.80 -3.88 14.50
C GLN A 170 9.81 -2.75 14.82
N PRO A 171 9.00 -2.86 15.89
CA PRO A 171 7.96 -1.89 16.22
C PRO A 171 8.45 -0.44 16.13
N LEU A 172 9.49 -0.09 16.88
CA LEU A 172 9.99 1.30 16.95
C LEU A 172 10.50 1.90 15.63
N LYS A 173 10.69 1.09 14.58
CA LYS A 173 11.08 1.57 13.23
C LYS A 173 9.92 1.64 12.25
N ILE A 174 8.74 1.15 12.62
CA ILE A 174 7.54 1.26 11.79
C ILE A 174 7.11 2.73 11.77
N GLY A 175 7.17 3.35 10.61
CA GLY A 175 6.87 4.78 10.42
C GLY A 175 6.22 5.10 9.08
N PHE A 176 6.34 6.35 8.65
CA PHE A 176 5.66 6.86 7.44
C PHE A 176 5.97 6.01 6.20
N GLU A 177 7.24 5.61 6.00
CA GLU A 177 7.65 4.83 4.82
C GLU A 177 6.95 3.48 4.74
N ASP A 178 6.68 2.84 5.88
CA ASP A 178 6.00 1.55 5.95
C ASP A 178 4.52 1.72 5.60
N LEU A 179 3.85 2.69 6.22
CA LEU A 179 2.45 2.99 5.89
C LEU A 179 2.29 3.37 4.42
N TYR A 180 3.16 4.24 3.89
CA TYR A 180 3.16 4.62 2.49
C TYR A 180 3.29 3.40 1.57
N THR A 181 4.23 2.50 1.86
CA THR A 181 4.45 1.28 1.07
C THR A 181 3.25 0.32 1.15
N VAL A 182 2.61 0.20 2.32
CA VAL A 182 1.38 -0.59 2.48
C VAL A 182 0.26 -0.03 1.61
N LEU A 183 0.02 1.30 1.65
CA LEU A 183 -0.99 1.96 0.83
C LEU A 183 -0.72 1.81 -0.67
N PHE A 184 0.55 1.95 -1.06
CA PHE A 184 1.00 1.76 -2.42
C PHE A 184 0.64 0.37 -2.95
N PHE A 185 0.92 -0.68 -2.19
CA PHE A 185 0.62 -2.05 -2.62
C PHE A 185 -0.88 -2.40 -2.51
N ILE A 186 -1.61 -1.78 -1.57
CA ILE A 186 -3.08 -1.89 -1.52
C ILE A 186 -3.72 -1.30 -2.78
N ASP A 187 -3.27 -0.13 -3.23
CA ASP A 187 -3.76 0.50 -4.46
C ASP A 187 -3.58 -0.44 -5.67
N THR A 188 -2.37 -1.01 -5.81
CA THR A 188 -2.06 -2.04 -6.80
C THR A 188 -3.02 -3.24 -6.72
N THR A 189 -3.25 -3.76 -5.52
CA THR A 189 -4.13 -4.92 -5.33
C THR A 189 -5.56 -4.63 -5.76
N ILE A 190 -6.04 -3.43 -5.44
CA ILE A 190 -7.38 -2.97 -5.79
C ILE A 190 -7.50 -2.75 -7.29
N ALA A 191 -6.49 -2.16 -7.93
CA ALA A 191 -6.41 -2.00 -9.38
C ALA A 191 -6.60 -3.33 -10.10
N ILE A 192 -5.79 -4.33 -9.74
CA ILE A 192 -5.85 -5.68 -10.33
C ILE A 192 -7.23 -6.30 -10.08
N CYS A 193 -7.76 -6.21 -8.85
CA CYS A 193 -9.05 -6.78 -8.53
C CYS A 193 -10.20 -6.10 -9.28
N GLN A 194 -10.25 -4.77 -9.32
CA GLN A 194 -11.29 -4.02 -10.03
C GLN A 194 -11.23 -4.29 -11.53
N GLN A 195 -10.03 -4.42 -12.10
CA GLN A 195 -9.87 -4.74 -13.51
C GLN A 195 -10.29 -6.18 -13.85
N GLN A 196 -9.89 -7.16 -13.03
CA GLN A 196 -10.14 -8.59 -13.32
C GLN A 196 -11.54 -9.04 -12.90
N LEU A 197 -12.13 -8.44 -11.86
CA LEU A 197 -13.43 -8.82 -11.31
C LEU A 197 -14.55 -7.87 -11.75
N GLY A 198 -14.23 -6.61 -12.03
CA GLY A 198 -15.16 -5.50 -12.27
C GLY A 198 -15.31 -4.56 -11.06
N TYR A 199 -15.80 -3.35 -11.30
CA TYR A 199 -15.93 -2.27 -10.30
C TYR A 199 -17.08 -2.48 -9.27
N GLY A 200 -17.88 -3.54 -9.41
CA GLY A 200 -19.12 -3.72 -8.64
C GLY A 200 -18.97 -4.16 -7.19
N PHE A 201 -17.76 -4.47 -6.72
CA PHE A 201 -17.58 -5.09 -5.39
C PHE A 201 -17.41 -4.05 -4.28
N ILE A 202 -16.62 -2.99 -4.42
CA ILE A 202 -16.59 -1.80 -3.54
C ILE A 202 -16.06 -0.62 -4.37
N PRO A 203 -16.72 0.55 -4.35
CA PRO A 203 -16.05 1.78 -4.75
C PRO A 203 -14.99 2.07 -3.68
N PHE A 204 -13.75 1.70 -3.95
CA PHE A 204 -12.62 2.20 -3.17
C PHE A 204 -12.35 3.61 -3.70
N LYS A 205 -12.94 4.61 -3.05
CA LYS A 205 -12.90 6.01 -3.44
C LYS A 205 -12.31 6.83 -2.30
N PRO A 206 -11.00 6.69 -2.04
CA PRO A 206 -10.33 7.43 -0.98
C PRO A 206 -10.49 8.93 -1.20
N ARG A 207 -11.44 9.54 -0.48
CA ARG A 207 -11.70 10.97 -0.58
C ARG A 207 -10.86 11.71 0.46
N HIS A 208 -9.82 12.42 0.00
CA HIS A 208 -8.95 13.18 0.88
C HIS A 208 -8.64 14.56 0.34
N LYS A 209 -8.57 15.53 1.25
CA LYS A 209 -8.30 16.92 0.91
C LYS A 209 -6.79 17.15 0.85
N VAL A 210 -6.24 17.35 -0.34
CA VAL A 210 -4.84 17.64 -0.59
C VAL A 210 -4.72 19.08 -1.11
N ASN A 211 -3.96 19.92 -0.39
CA ASN A 211 -3.74 21.33 -0.76
C ASN A 211 -5.04 22.11 -1.04
N GLY A 212 -6.12 21.82 -0.31
CA GLY A 212 -7.41 22.49 -0.49
C GLY A 212 -8.38 21.78 -1.45
N VAL A 213 -7.91 20.85 -2.27
CA VAL A 213 -8.69 20.13 -3.29
C VAL A 213 -8.98 18.71 -2.82
N TYR A 214 -10.22 18.25 -2.96
CA TYR A 214 -10.54 16.84 -2.73
C TYR A 214 -10.07 16.00 -3.93
N ASP A 215 -9.31 14.96 -3.66
CA ASP A 215 -8.97 13.93 -4.63
C ASP A 215 -9.58 12.61 -4.17
N GLU A 216 -10.08 11.82 -5.11
CA GLU A 216 -10.68 10.49 -4.87
C GLU A 216 -9.72 9.35 -5.27
N ASN A 217 -8.55 9.69 -5.78
CA ASN A 217 -7.58 8.75 -6.34
C ASN A 217 -6.37 8.60 -5.41
N LEU A 218 -6.20 7.39 -4.85
CA LEU A 218 -5.12 7.11 -3.92
C LEU A 218 -3.74 7.33 -4.54
N SER A 219 -3.55 6.96 -5.81
CA SER A 219 -2.26 7.13 -6.48
C SER A 219 -1.87 8.61 -6.59
N ARG A 220 -2.83 9.50 -6.87
CA ARG A 220 -2.62 10.96 -6.92
C ARG A 220 -2.32 11.51 -5.53
N ILE A 221 -3.05 11.06 -4.52
CA ILE A 221 -2.80 11.44 -3.11
C ILE A 221 -1.37 11.03 -2.71
N LEU A 222 -0.97 9.79 -2.97
CA LEU A 222 0.37 9.27 -2.68
C LEU A 222 1.45 10.02 -3.47
N ALA A 223 1.21 10.35 -4.74
CA ALA A 223 2.12 11.15 -5.56
C ALA A 223 2.43 12.53 -4.94
N ASN A 224 1.44 13.19 -4.34
CA ASN A 224 1.67 14.46 -3.63
C ASN A 224 2.63 14.30 -2.44
N TYR A 225 2.56 13.18 -1.71
CA TYR A 225 3.54 12.88 -0.66
C TYR A 225 4.91 12.53 -1.25
N TYR A 226 4.96 11.73 -2.31
CA TYR A 226 6.20 11.24 -2.93
C TYR A 226 7.19 12.35 -3.27
N TYR A 227 6.74 13.46 -3.85
CA TYR A 227 7.63 14.57 -4.20
C TYR A 227 8.16 15.36 -3.00
N LYS A 228 7.49 15.24 -1.85
CA LYS A 228 7.87 15.91 -0.60
C LYS A 228 8.74 15.00 0.28
N ILE A 229 9.00 13.76 -0.12
CA ILE A 229 9.87 12.82 0.61
C ILE A 229 11.33 13.32 0.55
N PRO A 230 11.97 13.61 1.69
CA PRO A 230 13.39 14.00 1.72
C PRO A 230 14.36 12.80 1.63
N ASN A 231 13.92 11.57 1.93
CA ASN A 231 14.76 10.38 1.87
C ASN A 231 14.89 9.85 0.44
N SER A 232 15.99 10.17 -0.24
CA SER A 232 16.26 9.70 -1.62
C SER A 232 16.29 8.17 -1.72
N SER A 233 16.91 7.47 -0.77
CA SER A 233 16.95 6.01 -0.75
C SER A 233 15.56 5.39 -0.68
N PHE A 234 14.61 6.05 0.00
CA PHE A 234 13.22 5.60 -0.01
C PHE A 234 12.54 5.88 -1.36
N LYS A 235 12.75 7.05 -1.97
CA LYS A 235 12.21 7.37 -3.30
C LYS A 235 12.69 6.38 -4.36
N ASP A 236 13.97 6.02 -4.35
CA ASP A 236 14.55 5.03 -5.26
C ASP A 236 13.92 3.64 -5.05
N ARG A 237 13.69 3.27 -3.79
CA ARG A 237 13.02 2.02 -3.43
C ARG A 237 11.59 1.97 -3.96
N ILE A 238 10.83 3.06 -3.82
CA ILE A 238 9.47 3.15 -4.36
C ILE A 238 9.48 3.11 -5.89
N GLN A 239 10.39 3.85 -6.54
CA GLN A 239 10.52 3.80 -8.00
C GLN A 239 10.81 2.38 -8.49
N LYS A 240 11.77 1.69 -7.85
CA LYS A 240 12.07 0.29 -8.16
C LYS A 240 10.85 -0.63 -7.93
N LEU A 241 10.19 -0.52 -6.79
CA LEU A 241 8.99 -1.30 -6.50
C LEU A 241 7.92 -1.07 -7.56
N THR A 242 7.75 0.17 -8.01
CA THR A 242 6.76 0.50 -9.02
C THR A 242 7.09 -0.15 -10.36
N LEU A 243 8.35 -0.09 -10.79
CA LEU A 243 8.80 -0.78 -12.01
C LEU A 243 8.64 -2.30 -11.90
N ASP A 244 8.99 -2.89 -10.75
CA ASP A 244 8.81 -4.32 -10.50
C ASP A 244 7.32 -4.71 -10.62
N LEU A 245 6.43 -3.93 -9.99
CA LEU A 245 4.97 -4.19 -10.05
C LEU A 245 4.41 -3.96 -11.45
N LYS A 246 4.87 -2.95 -12.19
CA LYS A 246 4.46 -2.70 -13.57
C LYS A 246 4.86 -3.88 -14.46
N ASN A 247 6.12 -4.31 -14.39
CA ASN A 247 6.62 -5.43 -15.18
C ASN A 247 5.85 -6.74 -14.91
N ASP A 248 5.46 -6.97 -13.65
CA ASP A 248 4.73 -8.17 -13.27
C ASP A 248 3.23 -8.10 -13.56
N TYR A 249 2.60 -6.92 -13.39
CA TYR A 249 1.15 -6.82 -13.25
C TYR A 249 0.46 -5.89 -14.25
N GLN A 250 1.20 -5.13 -15.08
CA GLN A 250 0.59 -4.16 -15.99
C GLN A 250 -0.41 -4.80 -16.97
N GLU A 251 -0.14 -6.01 -17.47
CA GLU A 251 -1.08 -6.69 -18.39
C GLU A 251 -2.44 -7.02 -17.75
N PHE A 252 -2.50 -7.13 -16.42
CA PHE A 252 -3.74 -7.39 -15.69
C PHE A 252 -4.51 -6.11 -15.34
N ILE A 253 -3.92 -4.94 -15.61
CA ILE A 253 -4.49 -3.61 -15.35
C ILE A 253 -4.80 -2.88 -16.67
N ALA A 254 -3.93 -3.01 -17.68
CA ALA A 254 -3.93 -2.23 -18.92
C ALA A 254 -5.13 -2.45 -19.86
N ASN A 255 -6.00 -3.42 -19.59
CA ASN A 255 -7.17 -3.69 -20.43
C ASN A 255 -8.38 -2.81 -20.06
N ASN A 256 -8.18 -1.49 -19.97
CA ASN A 256 -9.22 -0.45 -19.78
C ASN A 256 -10.33 -0.41 -20.87
N LYS A 257 -10.50 -1.48 -21.66
CA LYS A 257 -11.61 -1.66 -22.57
C LYS A 257 -12.75 -2.36 -21.84
N PHE A 258 -13.63 -1.59 -21.23
CA PHE A 258 -14.92 -2.12 -20.81
C PHE A 258 -15.93 -1.91 -21.94
N LEU A 259 -16.55 -2.99 -22.39
CA LEU A 259 -17.68 -2.92 -23.30
C LEU A 259 -18.93 -2.58 -22.49
N ILE A 260 -19.38 -1.33 -22.56
CA ILE A 260 -20.69 -0.91 -22.05
C ILE A 260 -21.64 -0.92 -23.25
N ASN A 261 -22.56 -1.88 -23.29
CA ASN A 261 -23.57 -2.00 -24.36
C ASN A 261 -22.97 -2.02 -25.80
N GLY A 262 -21.81 -2.67 -25.98
CA GLY A 262 -21.13 -2.74 -27.28
C GLY A 262 -20.23 -1.54 -27.60
N PHE A 263 -20.15 -0.54 -26.72
CA PHE A 263 -19.20 0.56 -26.84
C PHE A 263 -17.99 0.36 -25.93
N THR A 264 -16.80 0.54 -26.49
CA THR A 264 -15.56 0.57 -25.70
C THR A 264 -15.53 1.88 -24.91
N ALA A 265 -15.87 1.83 -23.63
CA ALA A 265 -15.69 2.96 -22.72
C ALA A 265 -14.31 2.84 -22.08
N TYR A 266 -13.48 3.87 -22.25
CA TYR A 266 -12.22 4.01 -21.53
C TYR A 266 -12.52 4.62 -20.16
N SER A 267 -12.05 3.97 -19.10
CA SER A 267 -11.99 4.59 -17.78
C SER A 267 -10.92 5.69 -17.82
N PHE A 268 -11.32 6.92 -18.13
CA PHE A 268 -10.39 8.05 -18.23
C PHE A 268 -9.84 8.51 -16.87
N ASP A 269 -10.41 8.04 -15.73
CA ASP A 269 -10.12 8.61 -14.40
C ASP A 269 -9.46 7.64 -13.39
N THR A 270 -9.21 6.38 -13.74
CA THR A 270 -8.59 5.42 -12.81
C THR A 270 -7.08 5.40 -12.99
N HIS A 271 -6.39 6.39 -12.43
CA HIS A 271 -4.94 6.33 -12.24
C HIS A 271 -4.64 5.45 -11.02
N TYR A 272 -4.06 4.27 -11.21
CA TYR A 272 -3.48 3.52 -10.09
C TYR A 272 -1.98 3.78 -10.01
N VAL A 273 -1.35 3.40 -8.91
CA VAL A 273 0.08 3.60 -8.70
C VAL A 273 0.95 2.99 -9.81
N ILE A 274 0.53 1.87 -10.41
CA ILE A 274 1.24 1.19 -11.50
C ILE A 274 1.22 1.98 -12.81
N ASP A 275 0.21 2.84 -13.00
CA ASP A 275 0.04 3.63 -14.22
C ASP A 275 0.36 5.11 -14.01
N ASN A 276 0.63 5.54 -12.77
CA ASN A 276 0.94 6.92 -12.42
C ASN A 276 2.42 7.26 -12.65
N HIS A 277 2.83 7.25 -13.92
CA HIS A 277 4.21 7.50 -14.35
C HIS A 277 4.29 8.59 -15.40
N CYS A 278 5.43 9.29 -15.42
CA CYS A 278 5.70 10.22 -16.49
C CYS A 278 5.93 9.44 -17.79
N PRO A 279 5.21 9.74 -18.89
CA PRO A 279 5.41 9.04 -20.15
C PRO A 279 6.77 9.34 -20.81
N LYS A 280 7.49 10.38 -20.35
CA LYS A 280 8.81 10.76 -20.87
C LYS A 280 9.98 10.15 -20.10
N CYS A 281 9.93 10.12 -18.77
CA CYS A 281 11.04 9.65 -17.93
C CYS A 281 10.69 8.49 -16.98
N GLU A 282 9.46 7.97 -17.05
CA GLU A 282 8.95 6.83 -16.27
C GLU A 282 8.95 7.00 -14.75
N ILE A 283 9.26 8.19 -14.24
CA ILE A 283 9.24 8.48 -12.80
C ILE A 283 7.79 8.50 -12.31
N PHE A 284 7.57 7.86 -11.16
CA PHE A 284 6.28 7.84 -10.47
C PHE A 284 5.82 9.25 -10.04
N GLY A 285 4.51 9.43 -9.98
CA GLY A 285 3.85 10.63 -9.45
C GLY A 285 3.47 11.66 -10.50
N TYR A 286 3.35 11.25 -11.75
CA TYR A 286 3.00 12.16 -12.83
C TYR A 286 1.65 12.87 -12.64
N HIS A 287 0.62 12.11 -12.30
CA HIS A 287 -0.71 12.59 -11.96
C HIS A 287 -0.77 12.97 -10.48
N LYS A 288 -1.23 14.20 -10.21
CA LYS A 288 -1.36 14.77 -8.86
C LYS A 288 -2.66 15.57 -8.72
N PRO A 289 -3.10 15.86 -7.48
CA PRO A 289 -4.26 16.72 -7.25
C PRO A 289 -4.13 18.12 -7.88
N ASP A 290 -2.92 18.66 -8.00
CA ASP A 290 -2.62 19.99 -8.56
C ASP A 290 -2.33 19.98 -10.07
N GLY A 291 -2.41 18.82 -10.75
CA GLY A 291 -2.30 18.70 -12.20
C GLY A 291 -1.30 17.63 -12.68
N ASP A 292 -1.26 17.45 -14.01
CA ASP A 292 -0.49 16.40 -14.70
C ASP A 292 0.82 16.93 -15.28
N TYR A 293 1.85 16.97 -14.44
CA TYR A 293 3.18 17.44 -14.82
C TYR A 293 4.28 16.67 -14.09
N CYS A 294 5.37 16.37 -14.79
CA CYS A 294 6.54 15.73 -14.23
C CYS A 294 7.50 16.79 -13.68
N LYS A 295 7.78 16.76 -12.37
CA LYS A 295 8.77 17.66 -11.74
C LYS A 295 10.19 17.42 -12.21
N GLU A 296 10.48 16.21 -12.68
CA GLU A 296 11.86 15.77 -12.99
C GLU A 296 12.27 16.14 -14.42
N CYS A 297 11.37 15.96 -15.41
CA CYS A 297 11.69 16.24 -16.81
C CYS A 297 10.88 17.40 -17.43
N GLY A 298 10.03 18.06 -16.63
CA GLY A 298 9.18 19.17 -17.06
C GLY A 298 8.05 18.80 -18.03
N TYR A 299 7.87 17.51 -18.34
CA TYR A 299 6.80 17.07 -19.23
C TYR A 299 5.44 17.35 -18.59
N SER A 300 4.58 18.09 -19.28
CA SER A 300 3.18 18.32 -18.90
C SER A 300 2.27 17.87 -20.03
N LEU A 301 1.12 17.28 -19.70
CA LEU A 301 0.06 17.13 -20.69
C LEU A 301 -0.42 18.55 -20.98
N SER A 302 -0.11 19.07 -22.17
CA SER A 302 -0.85 20.22 -22.65
C SER A 302 -2.28 19.75 -22.74
N ILE A 303 -3.15 20.30 -21.88
CA ILE A 303 -4.58 20.17 -22.06
C ILE A 303 -4.82 20.87 -23.40
N GLY A 304 -4.90 20.08 -24.47
CA GLY A 304 -5.47 20.57 -25.71
C GLY A 304 -6.80 21.17 -25.32
N GLN A 305 -6.99 22.45 -25.62
CA GLN A 305 -8.29 23.08 -25.59
C GLN A 305 -9.21 22.22 -26.45
N SER A 306 -9.97 21.32 -25.83
CA SER A 306 -11.13 20.65 -26.43
C SER A 306 -12.36 21.46 -26.10
#